data_AF-A0AAW4WKQ4-F1
#
_entry.id   AF-A0AAW4WKQ4-F1
#
_cell.length_a   1.000
_cell.length_b   1.000
_cell.length_c   1.000
_cell.angle_alpha   90.00
_cell.angle_beta   90.00
_cell.angle_gamma   90.00
#
_symmetry.space_group_name_H-M   'P 1'
#
loop_
_entity.id
_entity.type
_entity.pdbx_description
1 polymer ?
#
loop_
_entity_poly.entity_id
_entity_poly.type
_entity_poly.pdbx_seq_one_letter_code
_entity_poly.pdbx_strand_id
1 'polypeptide(L)'
;MHIASLSKELLQGLLRGKLGFNGMITTDATNMVGFGCAGRRKELLPKSINSGCDMLLFTKNLKEDYETVLEAVKSGIISEERLNEAVTYILATKASLKLHEKQKSHTLIPDESALDILRCKKHIDMAYQVSDKAITLVKDEQNLLPLSKDKYKKVLTIVLGDAISASGKPTVGDHQSDIMHLEENQKEIL
;
A
#
# COMPACT_ATOMS: atom_id res chain seq x y z
N MET A 1 13.58 -11.47 19.52
CA MET A 1 13.62 -10.52 18.37
C MET A 1 12.19 -10.15 18.04
N HIS A 2 11.84 -8.87 18.02
CA HIS A 2 10.49 -8.38 17.70
C HIS A 2 10.44 -7.87 16.25
N ILE A 3 9.27 -7.94 15.61
CA ILE A 3 9.04 -7.27 14.32
C ILE A 3 9.22 -5.76 14.46
N ALA A 4 9.50 -5.06 13.36
CA ALA A 4 9.84 -3.64 13.37
C ALA A 4 8.80 -2.76 14.11
N SER A 5 7.50 -2.98 13.87
CA SER A 5 6.40 -2.25 14.52
C SER A 5 6.29 -2.45 16.05
N LEU A 6 7.10 -3.34 16.63
CA LEU A 6 7.14 -3.67 18.07
C LEU A 6 8.56 -3.55 18.65
N SER A 7 9.54 -3.02 17.90
CA SER A 7 10.94 -2.93 18.32
C SER A 7 11.33 -1.50 18.67
N LYS A 8 11.61 -1.27 19.96
CA LYS A 8 12.12 0.01 20.45
C LYS A 8 13.51 0.32 19.89
N GLU A 9 14.33 -0.71 19.66
CA GLU A 9 15.68 -0.56 19.11
C GLU A 9 15.63 0.01 17.69
N LEU A 10 14.69 -0.43 16.87
CA LEU A 10 14.51 0.06 15.51
C LEU A 10 13.82 1.42 15.47
N LEU A 11 12.73 1.59 16.22
CA LEU A 11 11.94 2.82 16.17
C LEU A 11 12.60 3.98 16.92
N GLN A 12 13.06 3.76 18.15
CA GLN A 12 13.66 4.80 18.97
C GLN A 12 15.19 4.84 18.82
N GLY A 13 15.86 3.68 18.83
CA GLY A 13 17.31 3.62 18.72
C GLY A 13 17.83 4.04 17.35
N LEU A 14 17.33 3.41 16.28
CA LEU A 14 17.76 3.68 14.91
C LEU A 14 17.02 4.87 14.30
N LEU A 15 15.70 4.80 14.16
CA LEU A 15 14.93 5.78 13.38
C LEU A 15 14.92 7.17 14.04
N ARG A 16 14.50 7.27 15.32
CA ARG A 16 14.59 8.54 16.06
C ARG A 16 16.02 8.94 16.38
N GLY A 17 16.80 8.02 16.97
CA GLY A 17 18.14 8.30 17.46
C GLY A 17 19.17 8.53 16.35
N LYS A 18 19.58 7.46 15.67
CA LYS A 18 20.69 7.52 14.69
C LYS A 18 20.33 8.26 13.39
N LEU A 19 19.10 8.09 12.89
CA LEU A 19 18.65 8.71 11.65
C LEU A 19 18.03 10.10 11.85
N GLY A 20 17.75 10.49 13.10
CA GLY A 20 17.22 11.82 13.41
C GLY A 20 15.80 12.08 12.88
N PHE A 21 15.00 11.03 12.65
CA PHE A 21 13.65 11.21 12.13
C PHE A 21 12.77 11.97 13.14
N ASN A 22 12.18 13.08 12.73
CA ASN A 22 11.33 13.92 13.58
C ASN A 22 9.87 14.06 13.05
N GLY A 23 9.42 13.12 12.21
CA GLY A 23 8.03 13.06 11.72
C GLY A 23 7.15 12.12 12.55
N MET A 24 5.91 11.90 12.14
CA MET A 24 5.03 10.89 12.76
C MET A 24 5.41 9.46 12.32
N ILE A 25 5.48 8.52 13.26
CA ILE A 25 5.68 7.09 12.98
C ILE A 25 4.32 6.38 13.00
N THR A 26 3.96 5.67 11.92
CA THR A 26 2.79 4.78 11.89
C THR A 26 3.24 3.33 11.74
N THR A 27 2.46 2.39 12.27
CA THR A 27 2.61 0.98 11.89
C THR A 27 2.13 0.76 10.45
N ASP A 28 2.52 -0.36 9.84
CA ASP A 28 1.72 -0.98 8.78
C ASP A 28 0.41 -1.56 9.35
N ALA A 29 -0.47 -2.08 8.49
CA ALA A 29 -1.79 -2.59 8.84
C ALA A 29 -1.73 -3.65 9.96
N THR A 30 -2.27 -3.33 11.13
CA THR A 30 -2.14 -4.18 12.34
C THR A 30 -2.97 -5.46 12.28
N ASN A 31 -3.84 -5.62 11.28
CA ASN A 31 -4.63 -6.83 11.05
C ASN A 31 -3.90 -7.88 10.18
N MET A 32 -2.72 -7.54 9.63
CA MET A 32 -1.89 -8.49 8.89
C MET A 32 -1.34 -9.60 9.77
N VAL A 33 -1.14 -10.78 9.18
CA VAL A 33 -0.58 -11.95 9.87
C VAL A 33 0.79 -11.64 10.47
N GLY A 34 1.64 -10.87 9.77
CA GLY A 34 2.96 -10.49 10.26
C GLY A 34 2.94 -9.72 11.59
N PHE A 35 1.88 -8.95 11.86
CA PHE A 35 1.67 -8.31 13.16
C PHE A 35 0.99 -9.29 14.12
N GLY A 36 -0.10 -9.93 13.69
CA GLY A 36 -0.94 -10.77 14.54
C GLY A 36 -0.27 -12.05 15.06
N CYS A 37 0.74 -12.58 14.36
CA CYS A 37 1.47 -13.78 14.82
C CYS A 37 2.48 -13.50 15.93
N ALA A 38 2.78 -12.22 16.22
CA ALA A 38 3.78 -11.84 17.22
C ALA A 38 3.28 -11.95 18.67
N GLY A 39 1.98 -12.17 18.89
CA GLY A 39 1.39 -12.30 20.22
C GLY A 39 -0.09 -11.94 20.26
N ARG A 40 -0.62 -11.79 21.48
CA ARG A 40 -2.02 -11.45 21.68
C ARG A 40 -2.25 -9.98 21.32
N ARG A 41 -3.23 -9.70 20.48
CA ARG A 41 -3.54 -8.33 20.01
C ARG A 41 -3.62 -7.30 21.16
N LYS A 42 -4.27 -7.67 22.27
CA LYS A 42 -4.39 -6.82 23.46
C LYS A 42 -3.05 -6.37 24.07
N GLU A 43 -1.99 -7.16 23.89
CA GLU A 43 -0.62 -6.87 24.35
C GLU A 43 0.18 -6.14 23.27
N LEU A 44 -0.11 -6.43 21.98
CA LEU A 44 0.63 -5.86 20.86
C LEU A 44 0.29 -4.38 20.62
N LEU A 45 -0.98 -3.96 20.75
CA LEU A 45 -1.37 -2.57 20.48
C LEU A 45 -0.73 -1.57 21.45
N PRO A 46 -0.72 -1.80 22.77
CA PRO A 46 0.00 -0.91 23.68
C PRO A 46 1.51 -0.97 23.48
N LYS A 47 2.03 -2.17 23.18
CA LYS A 47 3.46 -2.38 22.95
C LYS A 47 3.98 -1.61 21.74
N SER A 48 3.26 -1.56 20.62
CA SER A 48 3.69 -0.78 19.45
C SER A 48 3.76 0.71 19.77
N ILE A 49 2.77 1.24 20.49
CA ILE A 49 2.77 2.65 20.94
C ILE A 49 4.00 2.93 21.81
N ASN A 50 4.23 2.11 22.84
CA ASN A 50 5.36 2.25 23.75
C ASN A 50 6.73 2.01 23.09
N SER A 51 6.77 1.22 22.02
CA SER A 51 7.99 1.00 21.25
C SER A 51 8.36 2.21 20.39
N GLY A 52 7.41 3.12 20.13
CA GLY A 52 7.66 4.37 19.43
C GLY A 52 6.74 4.67 18.26
N CYS A 53 5.74 3.84 17.98
CA CYS A 53 4.71 4.17 16.98
C CYS A 53 3.76 5.22 17.54
N ASP A 54 3.45 6.24 16.75
CA ASP A 54 2.54 7.32 17.13
C ASP A 54 1.11 7.03 16.67
N MET A 55 0.95 6.25 15.59
CA MET A 55 -0.34 5.85 15.04
C MET A 55 -0.38 4.36 14.70
N LEU A 56 -1.52 3.73 14.95
CA LEU A 56 -1.82 2.35 14.54
C LEU A 56 -2.60 2.39 13.23
N LEU A 57 -2.08 1.75 12.19
CA LEU A 57 -2.78 1.65 10.91
C LEU A 57 -3.77 0.49 10.93
N PHE A 58 -5.05 0.82 10.75
CA PHE A 58 -6.21 -0.06 10.78
C PHE A 58 -6.46 -0.80 12.10
N THR A 59 -7.73 -1.12 12.33
CA THR A 59 -8.22 -1.96 13.43
C THR A 59 -8.71 -3.29 12.91
N LYS A 60 -8.66 -4.35 13.72
CA LYS A 60 -9.33 -5.62 13.40
C LYS A 60 -10.79 -5.58 13.84
N ASN A 61 -11.02 -5.11 15.06
CA ASN A 61 -12.33 -4.77 15.59
C ASN A 61 -12.19 -3.40 16.27
N LEU A 62 -12.90 -2.40 15.76
CA LEU A 62 -12.75 -1.02 16.23
C LEU A 62 -13.02 -0.86 17.73
N LYS A 63 -14.07 -1.52 18.24
CA LYS A 63 -14.47 -1.41 19.64
C LYS A 63 -13.42 -2.06 20.55
N GLU A 64 -13.05 -3.30 20.27
CA GLU A 64 -12.07 -4.06 21.07
C GLU A 64 -10.70 -3.37 21.09
N ASP A 65 -10.25 -2.87 19.93
CA ASP A 65 -8.94 -2.22 19.81
C ASP A 65 -8.92 -0.88 20.56
N TYR A 66 -10.01 -0.12 20.48
CA TYR A 66 -10.16 1.12 21.22
C TYR A 66 -10.18 0.87 22.73
N GLU A 67 -11.00 -0.07 23.21
CA GLU A 67 -11.10 -0.43 24.63
C GLU A 67 -9.74 -0.91 25.16
N THR A 68 -9.03 -1.74 24.41
CA THR A 68 -7.67 -2.20 24.74
C THR A 68 -6.71 -1.04 24.98
N VAL A 69 -6.64 -0.09 24.03
CA VAL A 69 -5.72 1.05 24.15
C VAL A 69 -6.15 1.98 25.27
N LEU A 70 -7.45 2.21 25.44
CA LEU A 70 -7.99 3.04 26.52
C LEU A 70 -7.66 2.44 27.90
N GLU A 71 -7.82 1.13 28.07
CA GLU A 71 -7.45 0.42 29.30
C GLU A 71 -5.94 0.48 29.55
N ALA A 72 -5.12 0.36 28.52
CA ALA A 72 -3.67 0.49 28.63
C ALA A 72 -3.24 1.90 29.08
N VAL A 73 -3.93 2.95 28.63
CA VAL A 73 -3.71 4.33 29.11
C VAL A 73 -4.17 4.47 30.57
N LYS A 74 -5.40 4.04 30.89
CA LYS A 74 -5.95 4.15 32.26
C LYS A 74 -5.15 3.39 33.31
N SER A 75 -4.57 2.25 32.92
CA SER A 75 -3.72 1.42 33.78
C SER A 75 -2.27 1.88 33.84
N GLY A 76 -1.87 2.89 33.06
CA GLY A 76 -0.50 3.40 33.00
C GLY A 76 0.48 2.53 32.21
N ILE A 77 -0.01 1.48 31.51
CA ILE A 77 0.81 0.70 30.58
C ILE A 77 1.33 1.62 29.46
N ILE A 78 0.47 2.49 28.94
CA ILE A 78 0.88 3.64 28.12
C ILE A 78 0.87 4.84 29.04
N SER A 79 2.04 5.46 29.26
CA SER A 79 2.12 6.65 30.11
C SER A 79 1.48 7.85 29.43
N GLU A 80 1.02 8.81 30.22
CA GLU A 80 0.43 10.05 29.71
C GLU A 80 1.45 10.85 28.88
N GLU A 81 2.72 10.84 29.27
CA GLU A 81 3.81 11.48 28.52
C GLU A 81 4.00 10.83 27.14
N ARG A 82 3.99 9.49 27.07
CA ARG A 82 4.11 8.78 25.79
C ARG A 82 2.90 9.04 24.90
N LEU A 83 1.69 9.06 25.47
CA LEU A 83 0.48 9.39 24.74
C LEU A 83 0.53 10.81 24.19
N ASN A 84 0.91 11.79 25.03
CA ASN A 84 1.02 13.19 24.63
C ASN A 84 2.09 13.41 23.55
N GLU A 85 3.23 12.71 23.64
CA GLU A 85 4.24 12.71 22.58
C GLU A 85 3.67 12.21 21.24
N ALA A 86 3.02 11.03 21.24
CA ALA A 86 2.41 10.46 20.05
C ALA A 86 1.36 11.40 19.42
N VAL A 87 0.45 11.91 20.25
CA VAL A 87 -0.61 12.85 19.81
C VAL A 87 -0.01 14.16 19.30
N THR A 88 1.09 14.64 19.87
CA THR A 88 1.78 15.84 19.40
C THR A 88 2.30 15.65 17.98
N TYR A 89 2.94 14.52 17.65
CA TYR A 89 3.37 14.25 16.26
C TYR A 89 2.18 14.19 15.28
N ILE A 90 1.05 13.60 15.70
CA ILE A 90 -0.16 13.55 14.88
C ILE A 90 -0.70 14.97 14.63
N LEU A 91 -0.83 15.79 15.67
CA LEU A 91 -1.34 17.16 15.57
C LEU A 91 -0.39 18.06 14.79
N ALA A 92 0.92 17.94 15.02
CA ALA A 92 1.94 18.67 14.26
C ALA A 92 1.89 18.32 12.77
N THR A 93 1.69 17.04 12.42
CA THR A 93 1.52 16.61 11.02
C THR A 93 0.24 17.18 10.40
N LYS A 94 -0.87 17.22 11.14
CA LYS A 94 -2.11 17.87 10.67
C LYS A 94 -1.94 19.39 10.51
N ALA A 95 -1.15 20.02 11.39
CA ALA A 95 -0.86 21.44 11.36
C ALA A 95 0.07 21.82 10.20
N SER A 96 1.09 21.02 9.90
CA SER A 96 2.01 21.26 8.76
C SER A 96 1.28 21.25 7.41
N LEU A 97 0.24 20.43 7.29
CA LEU A 97 -0.65 20.37 6.12
C LEU A 97 -1.74 21.46 6.12
N LYS A 98 -1.77 22.33 7.15
CA LYS A 98 -2.74 23.40 7.37
C LYS A 98 -4.20 22.92 7.38
N LEU A 99 -4.44 21.66 7.78
CA LEU A 99 -5.79 21.08 7.72
C LEU A 99 -6.79 21.81 8.62
N HIS A 100 -6.33 22.26 9.78
CA HIS A 100 -7.14 23.04 10.71
C HIS A 100 -7.50 24.44 10.18
N GLU A 101 -6.61 25.09 9.42
CA GLU A 101 -6.90 26.36 8.73
C GLU A 101 -7.90 26.14 7.60
N LYS A 102 -7.64 25.13 6.75
CA LYS A 102 -8.51 24.76 5.62
C LYS A 102 -9.92 24.37 6.09
N GLN A 103 -10.03 23.70 7.23
CA GLN A 103 -11.33 23.39 7.83
C GLN A 103 -12.07 24.66 8.26
N LYS A 104 -11.37 25.63 8.88
CA LYS A 104 -11.95 26.91 9.31
C LYS A 104 -12.38 27.78 8.12
N SER A 105 -11.64 27.76 7.02
CA SER A 105 -11.95 28.51 5.80
C SER A 105 -12.91 27.77 4.87
N HIS A 106 -13.44 26.60 5.26
CA HIS A 106 -14.28 25.74 4.41
C HIS A 106 -13.64 25.35 3.06
N THR A 107 -12.32 25.22 3.02
CA THR A 107 -11.53 24.80 1.84
C THR A 107 -10.82 23.46 2.05
N LEU A 108 -11.25 22.66 3.03
CA LEU A 108 -10.66 21.33 3.27
C LEU A 108 -10.93 20.38 2.10
N ILE A 109 -12.17 20.40 1.61
CA ILE A 109 -12.60 19.66 0.44
C ILE A 109 -12.65 20.67 -0.71
N PRO A 110 -11.87 20.48 -1.79
CA PRO A 110 -11.99 21.29 -3.00
C PRO A 110 -13.39 21.17 -3.61
N ASP A 111 -13.80 22.16 -4.41
CA ASP A 111 -15.06 22.09 -5.15
C ASP A 111 -15.01 21.03 -6.27
N GLU A 112 -16.17 20.78 -6.90
CA GLU A 112 -16.33 19.72 -7.91
C GLU A 112 -15.41 19.89 -9.12
N SER A 113 -14.99 21.12 -9.47
CA SER A 113 -14.04 21.35 -10.57
C SER A 113 -12.67 20.70 -10.32
N ALA A 114 -12.32 20.43 -9.06
CA ALA A 114 -11.09 19.70 -8.74
C ALA A 114 -11.11 18.25 -9.23
N LEU A 115 -12.29 17.68 -9.54
CA LEU A 115 -12.39 16.34 -10.13
C LEU A 115 -11.86 16.28 -11.55
N ASP A 116 -11.79 17.40 -12.28
CA ASP A 116 -11.27 17.46 -13.65
C ASP A 116 -9.80 17.02 -13.74
N ILE A 117 -9.08 17.05 -12.63
CA ILE A 117 -7.70 16.57 -12.54
C ILE A 117 -7.61 15.03 -12.60
N LEU A 118 -8.68 14.33 -12.25
CA LEU A 118 -8.72 12.87 -12.25
C LEU A 118 -8.75 12.35 -13.70
N ARG A 119 -7.77 11.51 -14.05
CA ARG A 119 -7.62 10.95 -15.41
C ARG A 119 -7.59 12.01 -16.54
N CYS A 120 -7.15 13.24 -16.24
CA CYS A 120 -7.00 14.26 -17.27
C CYS A 120 -5.95 13.86 -18.33
N LYS A 121 -6.02 14.46 -19.52
CA LYS A 121 -5.12 14.16 -20.64
C LYS A 121 -3.64 14.19 -20.23
N LYS A 122 -3.24 15.20 -19.45
CA LYS A 122 -1.85 15.34 -18.98
C LYS A 122 -1.37 14.11 -18.18
N HIS A 123 -2.20 13.59 -17.28
CA HIS A 123 -1.85 12.42 -16.46
C HIS A 123 -1.84 11.13 -17.29
N ILE A 124 -2.77 10.99 -18.23
CA ILE A 124 -2.79 9.85 -19.16
C ILE A 124 -1.55 9.85 -20.06
N ASP A 125 -1.22 10.99 -20.66
CA ASP A 125 -0.03 11.13 -21.51
C ASP A 125 1.25 10.81 -20.73
N MET A 126 1.34 11.27 -19.48
CA MET A 126 2.46 10.95 -18.59
C MET A 126 2.55 9.44 -18.32
N ALA A 127 1.42 8.76 -18.05
CA ALA A 127 1.40 7.32 -17.85
C ALA A 127 1.91 6.57 -19.10
N TYR A 128 1.52 7.00 -20.30
CA TYR A 128 2.04 6.44 -21.56
C TYR A 128 3.55 6.64 -21.71
N GLN A 129 4.04 7.86 -21.46
CA GLN A 129 5.48 8.15 -21.56
C GLN A 129 6.31 7.34 -20.55
N VAL A 130 5.82 7.17 -19.32
CA VAL A 130 6.49 6.34 -18.32
C VAL A 130 6.48 4.87 -18.76
N SER A 131 5.36 4.38 -19.30
CA SER A 131 5.24 2.99 -19.76
C SER A 131 6.18 2.69 -20.93
N ASP A 132 6.25 3.60 -21.91
CA ASP A 132 7.13 3.49 -23.09
C ASP A 132 8.61 3.42 -22.69
N LYS A 133 9.02 4.18 -21.67
CA LYS A 133 10.40 4.21 -21.17
C LYS A 133 10.73 3.13 -20.14
N ALA A 134 9.74 2.51 -19.53
CA ALA A 134 9.94 1.49 -18.49
C ALA A 134 10.19 0.08 -19.07
N ILE A 135 9.79 -0.17 -20.32
CA ILE A 135 10.01 -1.46 -20.98
C ILE A 135 11.53 -1.70 -21.11
N THR A 136 11.99 -2.84 -20.58
CA THR A 136 13.40 -3.22 -20.57
C THR A 136 13.61 -4.50 -21.37
N LEU A 137 14.40 -4.43 -22.44
CA LEU A 137 14.81 -5.60 -23.20
C LEU A 137 15.94 -6.32 -22.44
N VAL A 138 15.61 -7.43 -21.77
CA VAL A 138 16.60 -8.22 -21.00
C VAL A 138 17.49 -9.05 -21.93
N LYS A 139 16.93 -9.60 -23.01
CA LYS A 139 17.62 -10.53 -23.90
C LYS A 139 17.01 -10.54 -25.31
N ASP A 140 17.87 -10.42 -26.33
CA ASP A 140 17.51 -10.62 -27.76
C ASP A 140 18.69 -11.21 -28.55
N GLU A 141 19.06 -12.46 -28.26
CA GLU A 141 20.19 -13.12 -28.95
C GLU A 141 19.93 -13.38 -30.44
N GLN A 142 18.66 -13.55 -30.81
CA GLN A 142 18.25 -13.88 -32.18
C GLN A 142 17.95 -12.63 -33.02
N ASN A 143 18.10 -11.42 -32.45
CA ASN A 143 17.81 -10.14 -33.10
C ASN A 143 16.42 -10.15 -33.77
N LEU A 144 15.40 -10.60 -33.03
CA LEU A 144 14.04 -10.76 -33.56
C LEU A 144 13.26 -9.44 -33.58
N LEU A 145 13.67 -8.47 -32.75
CA LEU A 145 12.96 -7.20 -32.61
C LEU A 145 13.57 -6.10 -33.51
N PRO A 146 12.75 -5.15 -34.02
CA PRO A 146 11.29 -5.10 -33.91
C PRO A 146 10.60 -6.13 -34.82
N LEU A 147 9.46 -6.65 -34.38
CA LEU A 147 8.65 -7.57 -35.19
C LEU A 147 8.06 -6.85 -36.41
N SER A 148 7.95 -7.57 -37.54
CA SER A 148 7.29 -7.09 -38.76
C SER A 148 6.27 -8.10 -39.25
N LYS A 149 5.09 -7.61 -39.65
CA LYS A 149 3.99 -8.40 -40.23
C LYS A 149 4.36 -9.06 -41.57
N ASP A 150 5.35 -8.51 -42.28
CA ASP A 150 5.80 -9.06 -43.56
C ASP A 150 6.59 -10.35 -43.36
N LYS A 151 7.29 -10.45 -42.22
CA LYS A 151 8.08 -11.62 -41.81
C LYS A 151 7.25 -12.62 -41.00
N TYR A 152 6.39 -12.14 -40.11
CA TYR A 152 5.57 -12.97 -39.21
C TYR A 152 4.08 -12.64 -39.35
N LYS A 153 3.36 -13.41 -40.19
CA LYS A 153 1.95 -13.14 -40.56
C LYS A 153 0.91 -13.61 -39.53
N LYS A 154 1.26 -14.62 -38.72
CA LYS A 154 0.40 -15.18 -37.68
C LYS A 154 1.16 -15.09 -36.35
N VAL A 155 0.49 -14.57 -35.33
CA VAL A 155 1.05 -14.41 -33.98
C VAL A 155 0.15 -15.21 -33.04
N LEU A 156 0.74 -16.09 -32.23
CA LEU A 156 0.07 -16.73 -31.11
C LEU A 156 0.39 -15.94 -29.85
N THR A 157 -0.65 -15.40 -29.20
CA THR A 157 -0.50 -14.69 -27.93
C THR A 157 -0.88 -15.61 -26.79
N ILE A 158 0.05 -15.85 -25.86
CA ILE A 158 -0.21 -16.60 -24.63
C ILE A 158 -0.08 -15.63 -23.46
N VAL A 159 -1.19 -15.32 -22.81
CA VAL A 159 -1.20 -14.48 -21.60
C VAL A 159 -1.23 -15.40 -20.39
N LEU A 160 -0.18 -15.36 -19.57
CA LEU A 160 -0.11 -16.12 -18.33
C LEU A 160 -0.40 -15.18 -17.15
N GLY A 161 -1.52 -15.40 -16.47
CA GLY A 161 -1.96 -14.59 -15.33
C GLY A 161 -3.48 -14.64 -15.15
N ASP A 162 -3.98 -14.03 -14.09
CA ASP A 162 -5.43 -13.92 -13.87
C ASP A 162 -6.07 -13.14 -15.03
N ALA A 163 -7.13 -13.69 -15.61
CA ALA A 163 -7.87 -13.09 -16.72
C ALA A 163 -8.44 -11.70 -16.37
N ILE A 164 -8.54 -11.38 -15.08
CA ILE A 164 -9.04 -10.14 -14.52
C ILE A 164 -7.94 -9.54 -13.65
N SER A 165 -7.49 -8.34 -13.97
CA SER A 165 -6.57 -7.59 -13.12
C SER A 165 -7.19 -7.28 -11.75
N ALA A 166 -6.37 -6.97 -10.74
CA ALA A 166 -6.83 -6.49 -9.43
C ALA A 166 -7.74 -5.24 -9.49
N SER A 167 -7.79 -4.56 -10.65
CA SER A 167 -8.69 -3.43 -10.93
C SER A 167 -10.04 -3.84 -11.56
N GLY A 168 -10.33 -5.14 -11.67
CA GLY A 168 -11.55 -5.67 -12.28
C GLY A 168 -11.59 -5.59 -13.81
N LYS A 169 -10.50 -5.14 -14.45
CA LYS A 169 -10.43 -5.04 -15.92
C LYS A 169 -9.95 -6.35 -16.53
N PRO A 170 -10.57 -6.80 -17.64
CA PRO A 170 -10.09 -7.95 -18.38
C PRO A 170 -8.69 -7.71 -18.92
N THR A 171 -7.94 -8.78 -19.09
CA THR A 171 -6.62 -8.75 -19.73
C THR A 171 -6.71 -8.25 -21.17
N VAL A 172 -5.64 -7.60 -21.65
CA VAL A 172 -5.55 -7.21 -23.06
C VAL A 172 -5.44 -8.51 -23.87
N GLY A 173 -6.50 -8.85 -24.60
CA GLY A 173 -6.61 -10.10 -25.37
C GLY A 173 -7.78 -11.01 -24.99
N ASP A 174 -8.76 -10.52 -24.21
CA ASP A 174 -9.98 -11.26 -23.85
C ASP A 174 -10.90 -11.49 -25.07
N HIS A 175 -10.41 -12.30 -26.02
CA HIS A 175 -11.23 -13.09 -26.91
C HIS A 175 -11.58 -14.37 -26.15
N GLN A 176 -12.71 -14.33 -25.45
CA GLN A 176 -13.30 -15.45 -24.71
C GLN A 176 -13.55 -16.72 -25.55
N SER A 177 -13.24 -16.72 -26.85
CA SER A 177 -13.50 -17.82 -27.77
C SER A 177 -12.45 -18.93 -27.79
N ASP A 178 -11.20 -18.70 -27.36
CA ASP A 178 -10.12 -19.64 -27.71
C ASP A 178 -9.54 -20.41 -26.51
N ILE A 179 -9.94 -20.10 -25.27
CA ILE A 179 -9.49 -20.83 -24.07
C ILE A 179 -10.13 -22.22 -24.00
N MET A 180 -11.33 -22.43 -24.57
CA MET A 180 -12.00 -23.73 -24.56
C MET A 180 -11.33 -24.79 -25.47
N HIS A 181 -10.52 -24.39 -26.46
CA HIS A 181 -9.93 -25.34 -27.40
C HIS A 181 -8.65 -26.03 -26.92
N LEU A 182 -8.08 -25.62 -25.79
CA LEU A 182 -6.90 -26.27 -25.22
C LEU A 182 -7.24 -27.43 -24.26
N GLU A 183 -8.42 -27.44 -23.63
CA GLU A 183 -8.84 -28.55 -22.76
C GLU A 183 -9.31 -29.78 -23.55
N GLU A 184 -9.89 -29.61 -24.75
CA GLU A 184 -10.35 -30.74 -25.56
C GLU A 184 -9.18 -31.51 -26.21
N ASN A 185 -8.12 -30.83 -26.65
CA ASN A 185 -6.97 -31.47 -27.32
C ASN A 185 -6.00 -32.21 -26.36
N GLN A 186 -6.11 -32.05 -25.05
CA GLN A 186 -5.33 -32.86 -24.10
C GLN A 186 -5.92 -34.26 -23.86
N LYS A 187 -7.20 -34.49 -24.23
CA LYS A 187 -7.83 -35.82 -24.09
C LYS A 187 -7.50 -36.78 -25.23
N GLU A 188 -6.90 -36.31 -26.33
CA GLU A 188 -6.51 -37.17 -27.47
C GLU A 188 -5.03 -37.59 -27.46
N ILE A 189 -4.25 -37.25 -26.44
CA ILE A 189 -2.81 -37.60 -26.33
C ILE A 189 -2.51 -38.51 -25.12
N LEU A 190 -3.49 -39.30 -24.67
CA LEU A 190 -3.28 -40.42 -23.75
C LEU A 190 -3.99 -41.68 -24.23
#